data_AF-A0A932QYX3-F1
#
_entry.id   AF-A0A932QYX3-F1
#
_cell.length_a   1.000
_cell.length_b   1.000
_cell.length_c   1.000
_cell.angle_alpha   90.00
_cell.angle_beta   90.00
_cell.angle_gamma   90.00
#
_symmetry.space_group_name_H-M   'P 1'
#
loop_
_entity.id
_entity.type
_entity.pdbx_description
1 polymer ?
#
loop_
_entity_poly.entity_id
_entity_poly.type
_entity_poly.pdbx_seq_one_letter_code
_entity_poly.pdbx_strand_id
1 'polypeptide(L)'
;MAFHDMDSHNPHCHILLTTREIEGDGFADKKCAAWQASYNTGGGRVLVSNGCIEAEREAWAAACNKALEKQGEEARIDHRSFKRQGIDKIPTFHIGKDAWHLEKRGIATNLMSRFKDIVFHNAAIEKLKAFQKAMQAKPFYKLSVLQKAREALGWFFDKPKQDLAHNKQHPDMER
;
A
#
# COMPACT_ATOMS: atom_id res chain seq x y z
N MET A 1 14.23 16.42 16.88
CA MET A 1 14.13 15.56 15.68
C MET A 1 15.37 14.70 15.59
N ALA A 2 15.25 13.45 15.14
CA ALA A 2 16.37 12.53 14.94
C ALA A 2 16.23 11.82 13.59
N PHE A 3 17.34 11.60 12.88
CA PHE A 3 17.40 10.88 11.61
C PHE A 3 18.10 9.52 11.81
N HIS A 4 17.61 8.49 11.15
CA HIS A 4 18.05 7.11 11.31
C HIS A 4 18.20 6.41 9.96
N ASP A 5 19.12 5.44 9.91
CA ASP A 5 19.30 4.48 8.82
C ASP A 5 19.47 5.14 7.43
N MET A 6 20.15 6.29 7.38
CA MET A 6 20.29 7.14 6.18
C MET A 6 21.00 6.45 5.00
N ASP A 7 21.90 5.50 5.28
CA ASP A 7 22.64 4.73 4.28
C ASP A 7 21.97 3.37 3.96
N SER A 8 20.70 3.19 4.32
CA SER A 8 19.94 1.96 4.12
C SER A 8 18.79 2.12 3.12
N HIS A 9 18.03 1.05 2.90
CA HIS A 9 16.79 1.12 2.11
C HIS A 9 15.61 1.78 2.84
N ASN A 10 15.76 2.14 4.12
CA ASN A 10 14.70 2.75 4.92
C ASN A 10 15.20 3.97 5.73
N PRO A 11 15.67 5.04 5.07
CA PRO A 11 16.02 6.29 5.74
C PRO A 11 14.75 6.90 6.35
N HIS A 12 14.76 7.19 7.66
CA HIS A 12 13.59 7.72 8.35
C HIS A 12 13.96 8.69 9.46
N CYS A 13 12.97 9.43 9.97
CA CYS A 13 13.17 10.36 11.07
C CYS A 13 12.09 10.24 12.13
N HIS A 14 12.46 10.56 13.36
CA HIS A 14 11.57 10.71 14.49
C HIS A 14 11.43 12.20 14.85
N ILE A 15 10.18 12.67 14.86
CA ILE A 15 9.82 14.02 15.29
C ILE A 15 9.01 13.87 16.58
N LEU A 16 9.56 14.35 17.68
CA LEU A 16 8.84 14.46 18.95
C LEU A 16 8.23 15.85 19.03
N LEU A 17 6.94 15.90 19.30
CA LEU A 17 6.17 17.13 19.46
C LEU A 17 5.68 17.25 20.90
N THR A 18 5.59 18.48 21.39
CA THR A 18 4.97 18.76 22.69
C THR A 18 3.45 18.72 22.55
N THR A 19 2.77 18.17 23.56
CA THR A 19 1.29 18.12 23.59
C THR A 19 0.67 19.30 24.32
N ARG A 20 1.50 20.19 24.83
CA ARG A 20 1.16 21.41 25.56
C ARG A 20 1.68 22.60 24.76
N GLU A 21 0.90 23.66 24.75
CA GLU A 21 1.33 24.95 24.23
C GLU A 21 2.38 25.56 25.15
N ILE A 22 3.21 26.44 24.59
CA ILE A 22 4.18 27.22 25.35
C ILE A 22 3.48 28.55 25.69
N GLU A 23 3.37 28.85 26.98
CA GLU A 23 2.74 30.04 27.52
C GLU A 23 3.74 30.76 28.42
N GLY A 24 4.06 32.02 28.11
CA GLY A 24 5.07 32.78 28.87
C GLY A 24 6.44 32.10 28.85
N ASP A 25 6.93 31.75 30.03
CA ASP A 25 8.21 31.07 30.25
C ASP A 25 8.11 29.54 30.41
N GLY A 26 6.91 28.96 30.24
CA GLY A 26 6.65 27.54 30.51
C GLY A 26 5.67 26.86 29.54
N PHE A 27 5.30 25.62 29.88
CA PHE A 27 4.24 24.89 29.19
C PHE A 27 2.90 25.11 29.88
N ALA A 28 1.83 25.19 29.09
CA ALA A 28 0.47 25.27 29.60
C ALA A 28 0.12 24.09 30.53
N ASP A 29 -0.69 24.36 31.56
CA ASP A 29 -1.14 23.38 32.56
C ASP A 29 -2.01 22.26 31.99
N LYS A 30 -2.60 22.47 30.81
CA LYS A 30 -3.42 21.48 30.11
C LYS A 30 -2.83 21.14 28.75
N LYS A 31 -3.14 19.94 28.27
CA LYS A 31 -2.85 19.57 26.88
C LYS A 31 -3.69 20.45 25.95
N CYS A 32 -3.09 20.86 24.84
CA CYS A 32 -3.82 21.55 23.80
C CYS A 32 -4.98 20.68 23.30
N ALA A 33 -6.12 21.31 23.03
CA ALA A 33 -7.35 20.62 22.66
C ALA A 33 -7.18 19.74 21.40
N ALA A 34 -6.30 20.15 20.47
CA ALA A 34 -5.97 19.38 19.27
C ALA A 34 -5.33 18.01 19.56
N TRP A 35 -4.69 17.86 20.73
CA TRP A 35 -4.06 16.61 21.20
C TRP A 35 -4.94 15.81 22.16
N GLN A 36 -6.16 16.27 22.44
CA GLN A 36 -7.08 15.47 23.24
C GLN A 36 -7.50 14.25 22.44
N ALA A 37 -7.52 13.10 23.12
CA ALA A 37 -7.79 11.83 22.49
C ALA A 37 -9.21 11.84 21.90
N SER A 38 -9.30 11.75 20.58
CA SER A 38 -10.52 11.36 19.90
C SER A 38 -10.51 9.84 19.72
N TYR A 39 -11.67 9.22 19.57
CA TYR A 39 -11.76 7.79 19.29
C TYR A 39 -12.27 7.63 17.86
N ASN A 40 -11.63 6.77 17.09
CA ASN A 40 -12.18 6.39 15.80
C ASN A 40 -13.45 5.55 16.00
N THR A 41 -14.21 5.34 14.92
CA THR A 41 -15.45 4.54 14.92
C THR A 41 -15.27 3.11 15.43
N GLY A 42 -14.03 2.59 15.47
CA GLY A 42 -13.67 1.28 15.99
C GLY A 42 -13.12 1.27 17.43
N GLY A 43 -13.26 2.36 18.19
CA GLY A 43 -12.79 2.47 19.58
C GLY A 43 -11.28 2.62 19.74
N GLY A 44 -10.53 2.72 18.63
CA GLY A 44 -9.11 3.00 18.65
C GLY A 44 -8.84 4.45 19.02
N ARG A 45 -7.94 4.67 19.96
CA ARG A 45 -7.51 6.02 20.38
C ARG A 45 -6.77 6.70 19.22
N VAL A 46 -7.27 7.85 18.78
CA VAL A 46 -6.59 8.73 17.82
C VAL A 46 -6.18 10.00 18.57
N LEU A 47 -4.86 10.21 18.68
CA LEU A 47 -4.30 11.32 19.45
C LEU A 47 -4.38 12.69 18.75
N VAL A 48 -5.07 12.76 17.62
CA VAL A 48 -5.38 13.99 16.90
C VAL A 48 -6.72 13.75 16.20
N SER A 49 -7.57 14.74 16.01
CA SER A 49 -8.78 14.53 15.21
C SER A 49 -8.39 13.99 13.82
N ASN A 50 -9.15 13.07 13.23
CA ASN A 50 -8.81 12.43 11.94
C ASN A 50 -8.48 13.46 10.83
N GLY A 51 -9.09 14.64 10.86
CA GLY A 51 -8.80 15.72 9.91
C GLY A 51 -7.38 16.28 10.00
N CYS A 52 -6.79 16.31 11.21
CA CYS A 52 -5.44 16.80 11.39
C CYS A 52 -4.38 15.83 10.84
N ILE A 53 -4.56 14.51 10.99
CA ILE A 53 -3.58 13.55 10.48
C ILE A 53 -3.54 13.54 8.95
N GLU A 54 -4.69 13.61 8.29
CA GLU A 54 -4.74 13.68 6.82
C GLU A 54 -4.07 14.97 6.30
N ALA A 55 -4.34 16.12 6.92
CA ALA A 55 -3.71 17.38 6.56
C ALA A 55 -2.18 17.35 6.73
N GLU A 56 -1.68 16.78 7.83
CA GLU A 56 -0.24 16.62 8.07
C GLU A 56 0.41 15.69 7.02
N ARG A 57 -0.26 14.59 6.66
CA ARG A 57 0.24 13.67 5.62
C ARG A 57 0.27 14.34 4.24
N GLU A 58 -0.73 15.15 3.93
CA GLU A 58 -0.78 15.94 2.71
C GLU A 58 0.35 16.98 2.67
N ALA A 59 0.52 17.75 3.76
CA ALA A 59 1.58 18.74 3.89
C ALA A 59 2.98 18.11 3.77
N TRP A 60 3.19 16.95 4.40
CA TRP A 60 4.42 16.18 4.27
C TRP A 60 4.68 15.74 2.82
N ALA A 61 3.69 15.13 2.16
CA ALA A 61 3.81 14.70 0.77
C ALA A 61 4.14 15.88 -0.16
N ALA A 62 3.49 17.04 0.03
CA ALA A 62 3.77 18.26 -0.72
C ALA A 62 5.20 18.76 -0.51
N ALA A 63 5.68 18.78 0.74
CA ALA A 63 7.05 19.18 1.07
C ALA A 63 8.09 18.24 0.44
N CYS A 64 7.89 16.93 0.51
CA CYS A 64 8.76 15.95 -0.12
C CYS A 64 8.79 16.10 -1.64
N ASN A 65 7.62 16.24 -2.28
CA ASN A 65 7.54 16.39 -3.73
C ASN A 65 8.24 17.65 -4.23
N LYS A 66 8.13 18.77 -3.48
CA LYS A 66 8.88 19.99 -3.77
C LYS A 66 10.39 19.79 -3.65
N ALA A 67 10.84 18.99 -2.68
CA ALA A 67 12.26 18.66 -2.54
C ALA A 67 12.75 17.76 -3.68
N LEU A 68 11.98 16.75 -4.07
CA LEU A 68 12.26 15.87 -5.20
C LEU A 68 12.36 16.65 -6.51
N GLU A 69 11.40 17.55 -6.77
CA GLU A 69 11.41 18.41 -7.96
C GLU A 69 12.66 19.30 -8.03
N LYS A 70 13.08 19.90 -6.91
CA LYS A 70 14.32 20.69 -6.85
C LYS A 70 15.58 19.88 -7.17
N GLN A 71 15.58 18.58 -6.92
CA GLN A 71 16.68 17.67 -7.25
C GLN A 71 16.55 17.09 -8.67
N GLY A 72 15.49 17.43 -9.41
CA GLY A 72 15.23 16.89 -10.75
C GLY A 72 14.71 15.44 -10.74
N GLU A 73 14.24 14.94 -9.60
CA GLU A 73 13.70 13.59 -9.48
C GLU A 73 12.27 13.54 -10.03
N GLU A 74 11.94 12.51 -10.81
CA GLU A 74 10.59 12.29 -11.35
C GLU A 74 9.65 11.62 -10.33
N ALA A 75 10.19 10.96 -9.31
CA ALA A 75 9.41 10.26 -8.29
C ALA A 75 8.47 11.22 -7.54
N ARG A 76 7.27 10.75 -7.20
CA ARG A 76 6.28 11.52 -6.42
C ARG A 76 5.67 10.67 -5.32
N ILE A 77 5.40 11.31 -4.20
CA ILE A 77 4.76 10.74 -3.01
C ILE A 77 3.31 11.23 -2.97
N ASP A 78 2.38 10.31 -2.76
CA ASP A 78 0.95 10.61 -2.58
C ASP A 78 0.50 9.99 -1.25
N HIS A 79 -0.12 10.82 -0.40
CA HIS A 79 -0.57 10.42 0.94
C HIS A 79 -1.82 9.54 0.91
N ARG A 80 -2.56 9.53 -0.20
CA ARG A 80 -3.84 8.82 -0.34
C ARG A 80 -3.57 7.33 -0.58
N SER A 81 -4.51 6.47 -0.19
CA SER A 81 -4.43 5.05 -0.52
C SER A 81 -4.51 4.80 -2.03
N PHE A 82 -4.00 3.67 -2.51
CA PHE A 82 -4.12 3.28 -3.93
C PHE A 82 -5.56 3.35 -4.43
N LYS A 83 -6.54 2.91 -3.63
CA LYS A 83 -7.98 3.03 -3.93
C LYS A 83 -8.41 4.48 -4.18
N ARG A 84 -8.00 5.43 -3.32
CA ARG A 84 -8.32 6.87 -3.48
C ARG A 84 -7.61 7.52 -4.66
N GLN A 85 -6.48 6.96 -5.09
CA GLN A 85 -5.77 7.38 -6.30
C GLN A 85 -6.35 6.74 -7.58
N GLY A 86 -7.26 5.77 -7.47
CA GLY A 86 -7.73 4.98 -8.61
C GLY A 86 -6.67 4.00 -9.14
N ILE A 87 -5.64 3.70 -8.35
CA ILE A 87 -4.61 2.73 -8.70
C ILE A 87 -5.10 1.34 -8.31
N ASP A 88 -5.33 0.51 -9.31
CA ASP A 88 -5.65 -0.89 -9.12
C ASP A 88 -4.36 -1.69 -8.83
N LYS A 89 -3.93 -1.62 -7.56
CA LYS A 89 -2.80 -2.33 -6.96
C LYS A 89 -3.18 -2.70 -5.53
N ILE A 90 -2.90 -3.93 -5.13
CA ILE A 90 -3.12 -4.41 -3.76
C ILE A 90 -2.01 -3.83 -2.86
N PRO A 91 -2.34 -3.13 -1.76
CA PRO A 91 -1.33 -2.59 -0.86
C PRO A 91 -0.58 -3.72 -0.14
N THR A 92 0.74 -3.56 -0.04
CA THR A 92 1.59 -4.42 0.81
C THR A 92 1.53 -3.95 2.27
N PHE A 93 1.93 -4.82 3.19
CA PHE A 93 2.05 -4.52 4.61
C PHE A 93 3.50 -4.58 5.09
N HIS A 94 3.78 -3.96 6.23
CA HIS A 94 5.10 -4.00 6.86
C HIS A 94 5.44 -5.42 7.32
N ILE A 95 6.58 -5.92 6.86
CA ILE A 95 7.15 -7.19 7.33
C ILE A 95 8.05 -6.87 8.52
N GLY A 96 7.63 -7.28 9.72
CA GLY A 96 8.44 -7.13 10.91
C GLY A 96 9.78 -7.89 10.81
N LYS A 97 10.78 -7.43 11.57
CA LYS A 97 12.13 -8.01 11.58
C LYS A 97 12.12 -9.54 11.76
N ASP A 98 11.26 -10.03 12.65
CA ASP A 98 11.20 -11.47 12.97
C ASP A 98 10.78 -12.32 11.77
N ALA A 99 9.71 -11.92 11.07
CA ALA A 99 9.25 -12.64 9.88
C ALA A 99 10.29 -12.59 8.75
N TRP A 100 11.00 -11.48 8.61
CA TRP A 100 12.12 -11.37 7.68
C TRP A 100 13.30 -12.28 8.04
N HIS A 101 13.66 -12.36 9.32
CA HIS A 101 14.73 -13.24 9.80
C HIS A 101 14.38 -14.73 9.66
N LEU A 102 13.12 -15.11 9.91
CA LEU A 102 12.65 -16.47 9.68
C LEU A 102 12.75 -16.87 8.20
N GLU A 103 12.32 -15.98 7.30
CA GLU A 103 12.44 -16.19 5.85
C GLU A 103 13.90 -16.37 5.42
N LYS A 104 14.83 -15.54 5.92
CA LYS A 104 16.27 -15.69 5.65
C LYS A 104 16.85 -17.03 6.10
N ARG A 105 16.24 -17.67 7.10
CA ARG A 105 16.62 -19.00 7.59
C ARG A 105 15.90 -20.13 6.85
N GLY A 106 15.13 -19.82 5.81
CA GLY A 106 14.35 -20.79 5.03
C GLY A 106 13.07 -21.25 5.72
N ILE A 107 12.63 -20.58 6.79
CA ILE A 107 11.42 -20.93 7.52
C ILE A 107 10.26 -20.08 6.96
N ALA A 108 9.37 -20.73 6.22
CA ALA A 108 8.19 -20.10 5.66
C ALA A 108 7.22 -19.67 6.78
N THR A 109 6.69 -18.46 6.67
CA THR A 109 5.64 -17.95 7.56
C THR A 109 4.42 -17.56 6.75
N ASN A 110 3.22 -17.71 7.32
CA ASN A 110 1.98 -17.30 6.65
C ASN A 110 2.03 -15.81 6.24
N LEU A 111 2.63 -14.96 7.10
CA LEU A 111 2.84 -13.54 6.81
C LEU A 111 3.67 -13.32 5.54
N MET A 112 4.79 -14.03 5.39
CA MET A 112 5.66 -13.90 4.21
C MET A 112 5.02 -14.48 2.95
N SER A 113 4.31 -15.62 3.06
CA SER A 113 3.57 -16.20 1.94
C SER A 113 2.53 -15.21 1.40
N ARG A 114 1.72 -14.63 2.29
CA ARG A 114 0.73 -13.60 1.90
C ARG A 114 1.36 -12.37 1.27
N PHE A 115 2.52 -11.92 1.76
CA PHE A 115 3.24 -10.80 1.15
C PHE A 115 3.68 -11.14 -0.28
N LYS A 116 4.27 -12.33 -0.48
CA LYS A 116 4.68 -12.81 -1.80
C LYS A 116 3.50 -12.95 -2.75
N ASP A 117 2.35 -13.43 -2.28
CA ASP A 117 1.12 -13.52 -3.07
C ASP A 117 0.67 -12.13 -3.54
N ILE A 118 0.67 -11.12 -2.66
CA ILE A 118 0.35 -9.73 -3.03
C ILE A 118 1.31 -9.20 -4.09
N VAL A 119 2.62 -9.42 -3.92
CA VAL A 119 3.63 -9.00 -4.89
C VAL A 119 3.40 -9.68 -6.24
N PHE A 120 3.12 -10.98 -6.24
CA PHE A 120 2.80 -11.74 -7.44
C PHE A 120 1.54 -11.24 -8.13
N HIS A 121 0.46 -11.02 -7.39
CA HIS A 121 -0.79 -10.49 -7.92
C HIS A 121 -0.61 -9.09 -8.54
N ASN A 122 0.12 -8.20 -7.88
CA ASN A 122 0.41 -6.87 -8.42
C ASN A 122 1.19 -6.94 -9.75
N ALA A 123 2.20 -7.81 -9.82
CA ALA A 123 2.95 -8.02 -11.07
C ALA A 123 2.07 -8.60 -12.18
N ALA A 124 1.13 -9.49 -11.84
CA ALA A 124 0.16 -10.02 -12.80
C ALA A 124 -0.81 -8.93 -13.30
N ILE A 125 -1.32 -8.08 -12.40
CA ILE A 125 -2.20 -6.95 -12.74
C ILE A 125 -1.51 -5.99 -13.71
N GLU A 126 -0.25 -5.65 -13.46
CA GLU A 126 0.53 -4.77 -14.35
C GLU A 126 0.69 -5.38 -15.75
N LYS A 127 1.03 -6.68 -15.83
CA LYS A 127 1.14 -7.40 -17.12
C LYS A 127 -0.20 -7.46 -17.87
N LEU A 128 -1.30 -7.72 -17.17
CA LEU A 128 -2.63 -7.76 -17.77
C LEU A 128 -3.05 -6.39 -18.31
N LYS A 129 -2.78 -5.30 -17.57
CA LYS A 129 -3.02 -3.93 -18.04
C LYS A 129 -2.20 -3.58 -19.27
N ALA A 130 -0.91 -3.94 -19.28
CA ALA A 130 -0.05 -3.73 -20.44
C ALA A 130 -0.55 -4.49 -21.66
N PHE A 131 -0.94 -5.76 -21.48
CA PHE A 131 -1.52 -6.59 -22.52
C PHE A 131 -2.84 -6.00 -23.06
N GLN A 132 -3.74 -5.58 -22.17
CA GLN A 132 -5.00 -4.93 -22.54
C GLN A 132 -4.75 -3.65 -23.34
N LYS A 133 -3.81 -2.80 -22.93
CA LYS A 133 -3.44 -1.58 -23.66
C LYS A 133 -2.87 -1.91 -25.04
N ALA A 134 -2.02 -2.94 -25.15
CA ALA A 134 -1.51 -3.41 -26.43
C ALA A 134 -2.62 -3.94 -27.36
N MET A 135 -3.63 -4.61 -26.79
CA MET A 135 -4.84 -5.04 -27.51
C MET A 135 -5.67 -3.89 -28.04
N GLN A 136 -5.89 -2.86 -27.24
CA GLN A 136 -6.65 -1.68 -27.65
C GLN A 136 -5.92 -0.86 -28.73
N ALA A 137 -4.58 -0.81 -28.68
CA ALA A 137 -3.77 -0.08 -29.66
C ALA A 137 -3.68 -0.76 -31.04
N LYS A 138 -4.03 -2.05 -31.15
CA LYS A 138 -4.00 -2.82 -32.40
C LYS A 138 -5.36 -3.48 -32.66
N PRO A 139 -6.36 -2.74 -33.17
CA PRO A 139 -7.75 -3.20 -33.23
C PRO A 139 -8.00 -4.37 -34.20
N PHE A 140 -6.99 -4.81 -34.96
CA PHE A 140 -7.15 -5.89 -35.95
C PHE A 140 -6.18 -7.05 -35.68
N TYR A 141 -6.52 -7.88 -34.71
CA TYR A 141 -6.03 -9.26 -34.70
C TYR A 141 -6.73 -9.99 -35.84
N LYS A 142 -6.00 -10.49 -36.84
CA LYS A 142 -6.58 -11.42 -37.83
C LYS A 142 -7.27 -12.53 -37.04
N LEU A 143 -8.50 -12.90 -37.43
CA LEU A 143 -9.29 -13.99 -36.82
C LEU A 143 -8.43 -15.22 -36.50
N SER A 144 -7.42 -15.50 -37.33
CA SER A 144 -6.44 -16.57 -37.15
C SER A 144 -5.65 -16.53 -35.84
N VAL A 145 -5.38 -15.36 -35.25
CA VAL A 145 -4.68 -15.24 -33.95
C VAL A 145 -5.63 -15.55 -32.79
N LEU A 146 -6.87 -15.09 -32.88
CA LEU A 146 -7.92 -15.42 -31.91
C LEU A 146 -8.32 -16.91 -31.98
N GLN A 147 -8.29 -17.50 -33.18
CA GLN A 147 -8.52 -18.93 -33.40
C GLN A 147 -7.41 -19.78 -32.78
N LYS A 148 -6.14 -19.42 -32.99
CA LYS A 148 -5.00 -20.10 -32.35
C LYS A 148 -5.00 -19.96 -30.82
N ALA A 149 -5.37 -18.78 -30.30
CA ALA A 149 -5.52 -18.59 -28.86
C ALA A 149 -6.66 -19.42 -28.28
N ARG A 150 -7.78 -19.55 -29.01
CA ARG A 150 -8.93 -20.39 -28.64
C ARG A 150 -8.59 -21.88 -28.69
N GLU A 151 -7.83 -22.34 -29.69
CA GLU A 151 -7.34 -23.72 -29.78
C GLU A 151 -6.35 -24.03 -28.64
N ALA A 152 -5.43 -23.11 -28.34
CA ALA A 152 -4.48 -23.25 -27.23
C ALA A 152 -5.16 -23.20 -25.84
N LEU A 153 -6.25 -22.45 -25.71
CA LEU A 153 -7.07 -22.38 -24.48
C LEU A 153 -8.16 -23.45 -24.43
N GLY A 154 -8.35 -24.27 -25.47
CA GLY A 154 -9.34 -25.36 -25.49
C GLY A 154 -9.14 -26.34 -24.33
N TRP A 155 -7.89 -26.59 -23.95
CA TRP A 155 -7.54 -27.40 -22.79
C TRP A 155 -8.04 -26.82 -21.44
N PHE A 156 -8.21 -25.49 -21.35
CA PHE A 156 -8.71 -24.82 -20.15
C PHE A 156 -10.23 -24.98 -19.98
N PHE A 157 -10.98 -25.17 -21.07
CA PHE A 157 -12.43 -25.32 -21.06
C PHE A 157 -12.90 -26.78 -21.11
N ASP A 158 -12.03 -27.71 -21.55
CA ASP A 158 -12.31 -29.15 -21.63
C ASP A 158 -11.98 -29.94 -20.34
N LYS A 159 -11.47 -29.28 -19.28
CA LYS A 159 -11.35 -29.96 -17.98
C LYS A 159 -12.73 -30.16 -17.34
N PRO A 160 -13.09 -31.38 -16.93
CA PRO A 160 -14.32 -31.60 -16.17
C PRO A 160 -14.29 -30.78 -14.87
N LYS A 161 -15.45 -30.21 -14.51
CA LYS A 161 -15.70 -29.47 -13.25
C LYS A 161 -15.64 -30.39 -12.03
N GLN A 162 -14.53 -31.05 -11.79
CA GLN A 162 -14.25 -31.72 -10.52
C GLN A 162 -13.13 -30.92 -9.85
N ASP A 163 -13.42 -30.44 -8.64
CA ASP A 163 -12.55 -29.68 -7.72
C ASP A 163 -12.72 -28.15 -7.66
N LEU A 164 -13.96 -27.67 -7.72
CA LEU A 164 -14.33 -26.34 -7.15
C LEU A 164 -15.10 -26.44 -5.83
N ALA A 165 -15.13 -27.61 -5.20
CA ALA A 165 -15.63 -27.77 -3.84
C ALA A 165 -14.46 -27.74 -2.87
N HIS A 166 -14.07 -26.56 -2.40
CA HIS A 166 -13.65 -26.26 -1.03
C HIS A 166 -12.97 -24.88 -1.02
N ASN A 167 -13.76 -23.82 -0.81
CA ASN A 167 -13.57 -22.87 0.29
C ASN A 167 -14.64 -21.75 0.17
N LYS A 168 -15.88 -22.08 0.55
CA LYS A 168 -16.85 -21.07 0.98
C LYS A 168 -16.78 -21.02 2.50
N GLN A 169 -16.14 -19.97 3.02
CA GLN A 169 -16.56 -19.18 4.19
C GLN A 169 -15.35 -18.37 4.68
N HIS A 170 -15.36 -17.07 4.42
CA HIS A 170 -15.38 -16.07 5.49
C HIS A 170 -15.52 -14.65 4.88
N PRO A 171 -16.56 -13.89 5.27
CA PRO A 171 -16.67 -12.48 4.96
C PRO A 171 -15.79 -11.66 5.93
N ASP A 172 -15.57 -10.40 5.58
CA ASP A 172 -14.98 -9.33 6.39
C ASP A 172 -13.46 -9.24 6.46
N MET A 173 -12.89 -8.43 5.56
CA MET A 173 -11.70 -7.62 5.84
C MET A 173 -11.75 -6.31 5.03
N GLU A 174 -12.67 -5.42 5.37
CA GLU A 174 -12.52 -3.97 5.12
C GLU A 174 -11.78 -3.34 6.30
N ARG A 175 -10.51 -2.97 6.12
CA ARG A 175 -9.81 -1.89 6.84
C ARG A 175 -8.71 -1.29 5.97
#